data_AF-A0A512IGN1-F1
#
_entry.id   AF-A0A512IGN1-F1
#
_cell.length_a   1.000
_cell.length_b   1.000
_cell.length_c   1.000
_cell.angle_alpha   90.00
_cell.angle_beta   90.00
_cell.angle_gamma   90.00
#
_symmetry.space_group_name_H-M   'P 1'
#
loop_
_entity.id
_entity.type
_entity.pdbx_description
1 polymer ?
#
loop_
_entity_poly.entity_id
_entity_poly.type
_entity_poly.pdbx_seq_one_letter_code
_entity_poly.pdbx_strand_id
1 'polypeptide(L)'
;MSSPTRSTRRPFAAAVAAALLLGAGGAGGVPSAATGPAAGPAAGPAAGPAAGPAAGPAPSVPAACVPDVDRVVSADPSPQTAEPLPQELTARLDAAARRSFAQASAPGAVVGVASPEGTWTQAYGVADPATGEPMDVDVHTRIGSVTKTFTATLVLQLAEEGELSLDDPIGDYVEGIPHGDRITLRQLADMTSGIASYTRNEEFLKTFSAAPDTVYTPEELVALGVAESPLFAPGEQFDYSNTNYILLGLVVEQVTGRPVGELMEERIFDPLGLDETVWPGASTALPEPFARGFTLQGDAATPEVPADATHWSPTWAFTAGNLISDMDDLLTYGRALGTGQGLLEAESQRERLTSFSPPERGYGLGVGCIDGWVGHTGELPGYNTTVYYDTTTDTTVVVQVNSDIASGDCPESPVLADDPRTLPCSAPATRIFAELSTALGHTFTPNPQQ
;
A
#
# COMPACT_ATOMS: atom_id res chain seq x y z
N MET A 1 7.77 -18.66 -43.82
CA MET A 1 8.21 -19.85 -43.04
C MET A 1 9.68 -19.66 -42.68
N SER A 2 9.95 -18.95 -41.59
CA SER A 2 11.26 -18.92 -40.92
C SER A 2 11.00 -18.53 -39.47
N SER A 3 11.06 -19.49 -38.56
CA SER A 3 11.03 -19.25 -37.11
C SER A 3 12.34 -18.59 -36.65
N PRO A 4 12.32 -17.69 -35.66
CA PRO A 4 13.53 -17.38 -34.90
C PRO A 4 13.63 -18.31 -33.69
N THR A 5 14.83 -18.83 -33.51
CA THR A 5 15.27 -19.74 -32.46
C THR A 5 15.32 -19.07 -31.09
N ARG A 6 14.73 -19.73 -30.07
CA ARG A 6 14.88 -19.39 -28.65
C ARG A 6 16.36 -19.33 -28.27
N SER A 7 16.79 -18.17 -27.79
CA SER A 7 18.09 -17.97 -27.15
C SER A 7 18.08 -18.66 -25.79
N THR A 8 19.06 -19.53 -25.55
CA THR A 8 19.27 -20.23 -24.29
C THR A 8 19.75 -19.24 -23.22
N ARG A 9 18.90 -18.98 -22.22
CA ARG A 9 19.22 -18.25 -20.99
C ARG A 9 20.33 -18.98 -20.20
N ARG A 10 21.29 -18.23 -19.67
CA ARG A 10 22.30 -18.72 -18.71
C ARG A 10 21.70 -18.62 -17.29
N PRO A 11 21.81 -19.64 -16.42
CA PRO A 11 21.39 -19.51 -15.04
C PRO A 11 22.42 -18.67 -14.26
N PHE A 12 21.95 -17.63 -13.58
CA PHE A 12 22.69 -16.96 -12.51
C PHE A 12 22.28 -17.66 -11.22
N ALA A 13 23.14 -18.54 -10.70
CA ALA A 13 22.92 -19.23 -9.44
C ALA A 13 23.31 -18.30 -8.28
N ALA A 14 22.34 -17.83 -7.51
CA ALA A 14 22.58 -17.20 -6.21
C ALA A 14 22.51 -18.28 -5.12
N ALA A 15 23.66 -18.64 -4.54
CA ALA A 15 23.76 -19.65 -3.50
C ALA A 15 23.46 -19.02 -2.12
N VAL A 16 22.31 -19.33 -1.53
CA VAL A 16 22.02 -19.05 -0.12
C VAL A 16 22.57 -20.20 0.73
N ALA A 17 23.54 -19.89 1.61
CA ALA A 17 24.18 -20.87 2.48
C ALA A 17 23.35 -21.10 3.76
N ALA A 18 23.00 -22.37 4.02
CA ALA A 18 22.30 -22.78 5.23
C ALA A 18 23.25 -22.89 6.45
N ALA A 19 22.90 -22.27 7.57
CA ALA A 19 23.57 -22.45 8.85
C ALA A 19 22.68 -23.24 9.82
N LEU A 20 23.14 -24.44 10.17
CA LEU A 20 22.60 -25.34 11.20
C LEU A 20 23.30 -25.09 12.53
N LEU A 21 22.56 -24.98 13.64
CA LEU A 21 23.08 -25.28 14.99
C LEU A 21 21.98 -25.83 15.91
N LEU A 22 22.30 -26.96 16.55
CA LEU A 22 21.53 -27.73 17.52
C LEU A 22 21.65 -27.15 18.94
N GLY A 23 20.61 -27.35 19.77
CA GLY A 23 20.70 -27.18 21.23
C GLY A 23 19.40 -27.56 21.95
N ALA A 24 19.45 -28.59 22.81
CA ALA A 24 18.32 -29.34 23.35
C ALA A 24 17.86 -28.94 24.78
N GLY A 25 16.63 -29.38 25.13
CA GLY A 25 16.17 -29.73 26.50
C GLY A 25 15.03 -28.85 27.04
N GLY A 26 13.92 -29.32 27.61
CA GLY A 26 13.45 -30.67 27.96
C GLY A 26 12.39 -30.58 29.09
N ALA A 27 11.33 -31.40 28.99
CA ALA A 27 10.34 -31.81 30.01
C ALA A 27 9.41 -30.72 30.63
N GLY A 28 8.12 -30.94 30.92
CA GLY A 28 7.23 -32.09 30.85
C GLY A 28 5.95 -31.80 31.68
N GLY A 29 4.85 -32.51 31.42
CA GLY A 29 3.73 -32.64 32.37
C GLY A 29 2.32 -32.28 31.87
N VAL A 30 1.50 -33.32 31.67
CA VAL A 30 0.01 -33.34 31.59
C VAL A 30 -0.43 -34.42 32.61
N PRO A 31 -1.73 -34.74 32.89
CA PRO A 31 -3.02 -34.07 32.69
C PRO A 31 -3.95 -34.10 33.93
N SER A 32 -5.17 -33.55 33.82
CA SER A 32 -6.33 -34.22 34.43
C SER A 32 -7.65 -33.88 33.72
N ALA A 33 -8.36 -34.94 33.33
CA ALA A 33 -9.72 -34.94 32.81
C ALA A 33 -10.73 -35.19 33.95
N ALA A 34 -11.98 -34.75 33.77
CA ALA A 34 -13.12 -35.31 34.48
C ALA A 34 -14.41 -35.15 33.65
N THR A 35 -15.15 -36.25 33.56
CA THR A 35 -16.33 -36.49 32.71
C THR A 35 -17.63 -36.64 33.52
N GLY A 36 -18.73 -36.12 32.97
CA GLY A 36 -20.11 -36.64 33.05
C GLY A 36 -20.99 -36.21 34.24
N PRO A 37 -22.32 -36.53 34.26
CA PRO A 37 -23.12 -37.23 33.24
C PRO A 37 -24.51 -36.58 32.89
N ALA A 38 -25.23 -37.25 32.00
CA ALA A 38 -26.54 -36.92 31.43
C ALA A 38 -27.75 -37.33 32.30
N ALA A 39 -28.89 -36.66 32.09
CA ALA A 39 -30.23 -37.14 32.46
C ALA A 39 -31.33 -36.53 31.56
N GLY A 40 -32.29 -37.36 31.15
CA GLY A 40 -33.64 -36.98 30.69
C GLY A 40 -34.65 -37.99 31.25
N PRO A 41 -35.93 -38.05 30.83
CA PRO A 41 -36.80 -37.02 30.23
C PRO A 41 -38.13 -36.83 31.03
N ALA A 42 -38.94 -35.82 30.69
CA ALA A 42 -40.34 -35.71 31.12
C ALA A 42 -41.22 -35.10 30.00
N ALA A 43 -42.49 -35.51 29.93
CA ALA A 43 -43.35 -35.49 28.73
C ALA A 43 -44.42 -34.37 28.69
N GLY A 44 -44.69 -33.88 27.45
CA GLY A 44 -45.97 -33.35 26.91
C GLY A 44 -46.44 -31.93 27.31
N PRO A 45 -47.21 -31.17 26.49
CA PRO A 45 -48.17 -31.65 25.48
C PRO A 45 -48.22 -30.93 24.09
N ALA A 46 -48.93 -31.61 23.17
CA ALA A 46 -49.75 -31.15 22.03
C ALA A 46 -49.19 -30.23 20.91
N ALA A 47 -49.21 -30.78 19.69
CA ALA A 47 -48.89 -30.15 18.43
C ALA A 47 -49.97 -29.15 17.96
N GLY A 48 -49.54 -27.92 17.62
CA GLY A 48 -50.25 -27.01 16.73
C GLY A 48 -49.69 -27.08 15.30
N PRO A 49 -50.40 -26.58 14.27
CA PRO A 49 -49.99 -26.73 12.89
C PRO A 49 -48.68 -25.96 12.64
N ALA A 50 -47.68 -26.64 12.07
CA ALA A 50 -46.42 -26.04 11.68
C ALA A 50 -46.66 -25.02 10.54
N ALA A 51 -46.45 -23.75 10.84
CA ALA A 51 -46.24 -22.73 9.82
C ALA A 51 -44.96 -23.10 9.05
N GLY A 52 -45.05 -23.18 7.72
CA GLY A 52 -43.89 -23.41 6.87
C GLY A 52 -42.80 -22.36 7.11
N PRO A 53 -41.51 -22.69 6.91
CA PRO A 53 -40.43 -21.75 7.15
C PRO A 53 -40.65 -20.53 6.27
N ALA A 54 -40.81 -19.37 6.90
CA ALA A 54 -40.76 -18.10 6.21
C ALA A 54 -39.41 -18.04 5.49
N ALA A 55 -39.44 -17.80 4.18
CA ALA A 55 -38.24 -17.55 3.39
C ALA A 55 -37.53 -16.37 4.05
N GLY A 56 -36.39 -16.63 4.68
CA GLY A 56 -35.51 -15.58 5.17
C GLY A 56 -35.09 -14.70 4.00
N PRO A 57 -34.76 -13.42 4.25
CA PRO A 57 -34.21 -12.56 3.20
C PRO A 57 -33.03 -13.28 2.55
N ALA A 58 -33.03 -13.31 1.21
CA ALA A 58 -31.90 -13.85 0.46
C ALA A 58 -30.61 -13.17 0.94
N PRO A 59 -29.50 -13.90 1.09
CA PRO A 59 -28.23 -13.28 1.44
C PRO A 59 -27.91 -12.21 0.39
N SER A 60 -27.78 -10.96 0.84
CA SER A 60 -27.34 -9.86 -0.01
C SER A 60 -25.93 -10.18 -0.49
N VAL A 61 -25.74 -10.27 -1.81
CA VAL A 61 -24.39 -10.29 -2.40
C VAL A 61 -23.66 -9.04 -1.90
N PRO A 62 -22.47 -9.14 -1.29
CA PRO A 62 -21.69 -7.97 -0.94
C PRO A 62 -21.51 -7.11 -2.19
N ALA A 63 -21.77 -5.81 -2.10
CA ALA A 63 -21.53 -4.91 -3.23
C ALA A 63 -20.05 -5.00 -3.63
N ALA A 64 -19.77 -5.12 -4.94
CA ALA A 64 -18.41 -5.03 -5.44
C ALA A 64 -17.83 -3.66 -5.06
N CYS A 65 -16.54 -3.63 -4.72
CA CYS A 65 -15.91 -2.38 -4.26
C CYS A 65 -15.94 -1.28 -5.34
N VAL A 66 -15.82 -1.67 -6.61
CA VAL A 66 -16.04 -0.78 -7.77
C VAL A 66 -17.39 -1.13 -8.41
N PRO A 67 -18.42 -0.29 -8.26
CA PRO A 67 -19.78 -0.64 -8.69
C PRO A 67 -19.96 -0.77 -10.21
N ASP A 68 -19.23 0.04 -10.99
CA ASP A 68 -19.33 0.11 -12.45
C ASP A 68 -17.93 0.22 -13.07
N VAL A 69 -17.26 -0.92 -13.18
CA VAL A 69 -15.90 -1.01 -13.73
C VAL A 69 -15.86 -0.56 -15.20
N ASP A 70 -16.89 -0.87 -15.97
CA ASP A 70 -16.93 -0.50 -17.40
C ASP A 70 -16.99 1.01 -17.58
N ARG A 71 -17.79 1.72 -16.77
CA ARG A 71 -17.81 3.20 -16.75
C ARG A 71 -16.44 3.78 -16.40
N VAL A 72 -15.75 3.24 -15.41
CA VAL A 72 -14.45 3.75 -14.96
C VAL A 72 -13.40 3.60 -16.05
N VAL A 73 -13.33 2.43 -16.68
CA VAL A 73 -12.36 2.12 -17.74
C VAL A 73 -12.70 2.86 -19.05
N SER A 74 -13.99 3.14 -19.29
CA SER A 74 -14.43 3.91 -20.46
C SER A 74 -14.53 5.40 -20.22
N ALA A 75 -14.09 5.92 -19.07
CA ALA A 75 -14.07 7.35 -18.82
C ALA A 75 -13.32 8.03 -19.96
N ASP A 76 -13.78 9.18 -20.44
CA ASP A 76 -13.01 9.96 -21.40
C ASP A 76 -11.76 10.53 -20.71
N PRO A 77 -10.68 10.83 -21.45
CA PRO A 77 -9.63 11.68 -20.95
C PRO A 77 -10.23 13.08 -20.79
N SER A 78 -10.81 13.33 -19.62
CA SER A 78 -11.00 14.70 -19.18
C SER A 78 -9.60 15.18 -18.80
N PRO A 79 -9.11 16.28 -19.37
CA PRO A 79 -8.05 17.01 -18.69
C PRO A 79 -8.56 17.23 -17.27
N GLN A 80 -7.79 16.84 -16.25
CA GLN A 80 -8.04 17.39 -14.93
C GLN A 80 -8.06 18.91 -15.13
N THR A 81 -9.20 19.51 -14.80
CA THR A 81 -9.45 20.88 -15.18
C THR A 81 -8.47 21.74 -14.40
N ALA A 82 -7.65 22.51 -15.14
CA ALA A 82 -6.81 23.57 -14.56
C ALA A 82 -7.65 24.70 -13.92
N GLU A 83 -8.98 24.61 -14.04
CA GLU A 83 -9.92 25.50 -13.39
C GLU A 83 -9.96 25.21 -11.88
N PRO A 84 -10.00 26.24 -11.02
CA PRO A 84 -10.16 26.05 -9.59
C PRO A 84 -11.51 25.41 -9.24
N LEU A 85 -11.53 24.57 -8.20
CA LEU A 85 -12.79 24.06 -7.64
C LEU A 85 -13.75 25.19 -7.21
N PRO A 86 -15.07 24.95 -7.24
CA PRO A 86 -16.06 25.91 -6.77
C PRO A 86 -15.76 26.40 -5.34
N GLN A 87 -15.82 27.73 -5.13
CA GLN A 87 -15.42 28.37 -3.88
C GLN A 87 -16.09 27.77 -2.63
N GLU A 88 -17.37 27.39 -2.73
CA GLU A 88 -18.10 26.77 -1.62
C GLU A 88 -17.57 25.37 -1.27
N LEU A 89 -17.20 24.57 -2.28
CA LEU A 89 -16.58 23.27 -2.06
C LEU A 89 -15.17 23.45 -1.47
N THR A 90 -14.37 24.34 -2.05
CA THR A 90 -13.03 24.68 -1.54
C THR A 90 -13.06 25.12 -0.08
N ALA A 91 -14.02 25.96 0.32
CA ALA A 91 -14.16 26.39 1.71
C ALA A 91 -14.53 25.23 2.66
N ARG A 92 -15.34 24.26 2.20
CA ARG A 92 -15.67 23.06 2.98
C ARG A 92 -14.46 22.12 3.13
N LEU A 93 -13.71 21.91 2.04
CA LEU A 93 -12.50 21.09 2.03
C LEU A 93 -11.41 21.69 2.93
N ASP A 94 -11.15 23.00 2.80
CA ASP A 94 -10.17 23.70 3.64
C ASP A 94 -10.54 23.63 5.12
N ALA A 95 -11.82 23.82 5.46
CA ALA A 95 -12.29 23.68 6.83
C ALA A 95 -12.12 22.24 7.36
N ALA A 96 -12.32 21.22 6.52
CA ALA A 96 -12.12 19.82 6.90
C ALA A 96 -10.63 19.51 7.12
N ALA A 97 -9.78 19.84 6.15
CA ALA A 97 -8.34 19.65 6.23
C ALA A 97 -7.72 20.37 7.43
N ARG A 98 -8.09 21.63 7.72
CA ARG A 98 -7.58 22.35 8.90
C ARG A 98 -7.90 21.65 10.21
N ARG A 99 -9.13 21.14 10.36
CA ARG A 99 -9.56 20.45 11.60
C ARG A 99 -8.83 19.13 11.77
N SER A 100 -8.72 18.34 10.70
CA SER A 100 -8.09 17.02 10.74
C SER A 100 -6.57 17.12 10.86
N PHE A 101 -5.93 18.08 10.21
CA PHE A 101 -4.50 18.38 10.35
C PHE A 101 -4.14 18.74 11.79
N ALA A 102 -4.95 19.57 12.46
CA ALA A 102 -4.74 19.90 13.88
C ALA A 102 -4.84 18.68 14.82
N GLN A 103 -5.40 17.56 14.35
CA GLN A 103 -5.51 16.30 15.07
C GLN A 103 -4.51 15.24 14.61
N ALA A 104 -3.80 15.49 13.50
CA ALA A 104 -2.82 14.57 12.92
C ALA A 104 -1.46 14.63 13.64
N SER A 105 -1.23 15.65 14.47
CA SER A 105 0.00 15.83 15.26
C SER A 105 1.28 15.80 14.40
N ALA A 106 1.21 16.35 13.18
CA ALA A 106 2.32 16.41 12.23
C ALA A 106 2.79 17.86 12.00
N PRO A 107 4.06 18.08 11.60
CA PRO A 107 4.57 19.43 11.34
C PRO A 107 3.87 20.17 10.20
N GLY A 108 3.58 19.48 9.11
CA GLY A 108 2.94 20.06 7.93
C GLY A 108 2.31 19.00 7.03
N ALA A 109 1.45 19.47 6.15
CA ALA A 109 0.72 18.63 5.21
C ALA A 109 0.42 19.40 3.92
N VAL A 110 0.36 18.68 2.81
CA VAL A 110 -0.18 19.15 1.54
C VAL A 110 -1.39 18.29 1.20
N VAL A 111 -2.48 18.92 0.78
CA VAL A 111 -3.69 18.24 0.31
C VAL A 111 -4.00 18.67 -1.10
N GLY A 112 -4.48 17.74 -1.91
CA GLY A 112 -4.90 17.98 -3.29
C GLY A 112 -6.22 17.26 -3.58
N VAL A 113 -7.09 17.92 -4.34
CA VAL A 113 -8.33 17.36 -4.88
C VAL A 113 -8.43 17.76 -6.34
N ALA A 114 -8.55 16.78 -7.23
CA ALA A 114 -8.82 16.99 -8.65
C ALA A 114 -10.10 16.24 -9.04
N SER A 115 -11.08 16.93 -9.59
CA SER A 115 -12.35 16.36 -10.05
C SER A 115 -12.79 16.98 -11.37
N PRO A 116 -13.88 16.50 -12.01
CA PRO A 116 -14.42 17.14 -13.20
C PRO A 116 -14.85 18.60 -12.98
N GLU A 117 -15.07 19.02 -11.72
CA GLU A 117 -15.47 20.39 -11.36
C GLU A 117 -14.30 21.36 -11.20
N GLY A 118 -13.06 20.87 -11.12
CA GLY A 118 -11.86 21.70 -10.88
C GLY A 118 -10.80 21.00 -10.04
N THR A 119 -9.71 21.74 -9.79
CA THR A 119 -8.60 21.32 -8.93
C THR A 119 -8.43 22.27 -7.75
N TRP A 120 -8.00 21.74 -6.61
CA TRP A 120 -7.64 22.51 -5.42
C TRP A 120 -6.46 21.85 -4.70
N THR A 121 -5.42 22.62 -4.43
CA THR A 121 -4.29 22.21 -3.59
C THR A 121 -4.11 23.20 -2.45
N GLN A 122 -3.66 22.73 -1.29
CA GLN A 122 -3.42 23.57 -0.13
C GLN A 122 -2.37 22.96 0.79
N ALA A 123 -1.45 23.80 1.25
CA ALA A 123 -0.45 23.45 2.26
C ALA A 123 -0.87 23.96 3.66
N TYR A 124 -0.45 23.23 4.69
CA TYR A 124 -0.66 23.53 6.10
C TYR A 124 0.64 23.28 6.89
N GLY A 125 0.90 24.10 7.90
CA GLY A 125 2.04 23.90 8.81
C GLY A 125 3.39 24.28 8.19
N VAL A 126 4.43 23.54 8.54
CA VAL A 126 5.83 23.84 8.21
C VAL A 126 6.54 22.65 7.56
N ALA A 127 7.37 22.94 6.55
CA ALA A 127 8.28 21.97 5.92
C ALA A 127 9.47 21.65 6.84
N ASP A 128 9.91 22.60 7.66
CA ASP A 128 11.00 22.44 8.63
C ASP A 128 10.65 23.14 9.96
N PRO A 129 10.35 22.39 11.04
CA PRO A 129 10.12 22.90 12.39
C PRO A 129 11.29 23.68 13.00
N ALA A 130 12.53 23.37 12.63
CA ALA A 130 13.70 24.00 13.21
C ALA A 130 13.91 25.43 12.66
N THR A 131 13.60 25.64 11.39
CA THR A 131 13.71 26.96 10.73
C THR A 131 12.39 27.73 10.74
N GLY A 132 11.26 27.04 10.87
CA GLY A 132 9.91 27.61 10.72
C GLY A 132 9.53 27.83 9.25
N GLU A 133 10.21 27.17 8.31
CA GLU A 133 9.92 27.24 6.89
C GLU A 133 8.49 26.77 6.60
N PRO A 134 7.63 27.60 5.97
CA PRO A 134 6.27 27.20 5.65
C PRO A 134 6.22 25.97 4.74
N MET A 135 5.22 25.14 4.93
CA MET A 135 4.91 24.09 3.94
C MET A 135 4.41 24.73 2.65
N ASP A 136 4.86 24.23 1.50
CA ASP A 136 4.39 24.62 0.16
C ASP A 136 3.76 23.42 -0.56
N VAL A 137 3.00 23.67 -1.62
CA VAL A 137 2.27 22.64 -2.38
C VAL A 137 3.16 21.89 -3.37
N ASP A 138 4.33 22.44 -3.72
CA ASP A 138 5.29 21.88 -4.68
C ASP A 138 6.43 21.07 -4.02
N VAL A 139 6.27 20.73 -2.72
CA VAL A 139 7.29 19.97 -2.00
C VAL A 139 7.33 18.50 -2.43
N HIS A 140 8.55 17.98 -2.57
CA HIS A 140 8.80 16.57 -2.75
C HIS A 140 8.72 15.83 -1.41
N THR A 141 8.08 14.67 -1.42
CA THR A 141 8.06 13.74 -0.28
C THR A 141 8.25 12.29 -0.73
N ARG A 142 8.71 11.43 0.18
CA ARG A 142 8.76 9.98 -0.08
C ARG A 142 7.35 9.41 -0.02
N ILE A 143 6.88 8.79 -1.11
CA ILE A 143 5.47 8.34 -1.21
C ILE A 143 5.23 6.95 -0.64
N GLY A 144 6.30 6.27 -0.22
CA GLY A 144 6.23 4.94 0.37
C GLY A 144 5.46 3.94 -0.44
N SER A 145 4.65 3.13 0.24
CA SER A 145 3.89 2.03 -0.35
C SER A 145 2.99 2.40 -1.53
N VAL A 146 2.74 3.68 -1.81
CA VAL A 146 2.17 4.10 -3.11
C VAL A 146 3.03 3.57 -4.27
N THR A 147 4.36 3.43 -4.11
CA THR A 147 5.26 2.80 -5.09
C THR A 147 4.81 1.41 -5.58
N LYS A 148 4.05 0.66 -4.78
CA LYS A 148 3.53 -0.66 -5.16
C LYS A 148 2.58 -0.57 -6.36
N THR A 149 1.81 0.50 -6.48
CA THR A 149 0.88 0.73 -7.59
C THR A 149 1.64 0.90 -8.92
N PHE A 150 2.81 1.54 -8.88
CA PHE A 150 3.73 1.68 -10.02
C PHE A 150 4.35 0.33 -10.40
N THR A 151 4.86 -0.41 -9.42
CA THR A 151 5.42 -1.76 -9.65
C THR A 151 4.38 -2.72 -10.22
N ALA A 152 3.16 -2.73 -9.69
CA ALA A 152 2.07 -3.55 -10.22
C ALA A 152 1.65 -3.12 -11.63
N THR A 153 1.72 -1.82 -11.95
CA THR A 153 1.49 -1.32 -13.31
C THR A 153 2.52 -1.88 -14.30
N LEU A 154 3.82 -1.87 -13.96
CA LEU A 154 4.84 -2.49 -14.81
C LEU A 154 4.59 -3.99 -15.03
N VAL A 155 4.24 -4.72 -13.98
CA VAL A 155 3.91 -6.15 -14.09
C VAL A 155 2.73 -6.38 -15.03
N LEU A 156 1.68 -5.56 -14.94
CA LEU A 156 0.51 -5.65 -15.81
C LEU A 156 0.84 -5.29 -17.26
N GLN A 157 1.62 -4.24 -17.51
CA GLN A 157 2.10 -3.88 -18.86
C GLN A 157 2.92 -5.01 -19.49
N LEU A 158 3.80 -5.66 -18.72
CA LEU A 158 4.59 -6.80 -19.22
C LEU A 158 3.70 -8.03 -19.49
N ALA A 159 2.59 -8.19 -18.76
CA ALA A 159 1.61 -9.23 -19.04
C ALA A 159 0.83 -8.94 -20.35
N GLU A 160 0.45 -7.68 -20.59
CA GLU A 160 -0.17 -7.22 -21.86
C GLU A 160 0.74 -7.51 -23.05
N GLU A 161 2.05 -7.27 -22.89
CA GLU A 161 3.08 -7.54 -23.89
C GLU A 161 3.36 -9.05 -24.10
N GLY A 162 2.82 -9.90 -23.21
CA GLY A 162 3.07 -11.35 -23.23
C GLY A 162 4.49 -11.75 -22.84
N GLU A 163 5.23 -10.85 -22.20
CA GLU A 163 6.60 -11.09 -21.70
C GLU A 163 6.59 -11.92 -20.40
N LEU A 164 5.48 -11.90 -19.67
CA LEU A 164 5.16 -12.75 -18.53
C LEU A 164 3.67 -13.08 -18.50
N SER A 165 3.26 -14.03 -17.66
CA SER A 165 1.86 -14.23 -17.26
C SER A 165 1.70 -13.95 -15.76
N LEU A 166 0.59 -13.33 -15.36
CA LEU A 166 0.24 -13.17 -13.95
C LEU A 166 0.10 -14.51 -13.22
N ASP A 167 -0.18 -15.59 -13.95
CA ASP A 167 -0.32 -16.94 -13.40
C ASP A 167 0.99 -17.74 -13.43
N ASP A 168 2.10 -17.15 -13.89
CA ASP A 168 3.39 -17.82 -13.84
C ASP A 168 3.84 -18.00 -12.39
N PRO A 169 4.45 -19.17 -12.06
CA PRO A 169 5.01 -19.40 -10.74
C PRO A 169 6.26 -18.55 -10.53
N ILE A 170 6.40 -17.94 -9.35
CA ILE A 170 7.56 -17.10 -9.00
C ILE A 170 8.90 -17.86 -9.11
N GLY A 171 8.89 -19.18 -8.92
CA GLY A 171 10.05 -20.05 -9.05
C GLY A 171 10.65 -20.14 -10.46
N ASP A 172 9.90 -19.76 -11.50
CA ASP A 172 10.42 -19.64 -12.87
C ASP A 172 11.35 -18.41 -13.03
N TYR A 173 11.25 -17.47 -12.09
CA TYR A 173 11.96 -16.21 -12.08
C TYR A 173 13.03 -16.16 -10.97
N VAL A 174 12.61 -16.38 -9.73
CA VAL A 174 13.47 -16.28 -8.54
C VAL A 174 13.59 -17.64 -7.86
N GLU A 175 14.82 -18.16 -7.78
CA GLU A 175 15.09 -19.44 -7.12
C GLU A 175 14.99 -19.33 -5.58
N GLY A 176 14.73 -20.46 -4.92
CA GLY A 176 14.79 -20.55 -3.45
C GLY A 176 13.54 -20.10 -2.70
N ILE A 177 12.46 -19.74 -3.39
CA ILE A 177 11.19 -19.33 -2.77
C ILE A 177 10.39 -20.55 -2.29
N PRO A 178 10.00 -20.63 -1.00
CA PRO A 178 9.10 -21.68 -0.50
C PRO A 178 7.78 -21.68 -1.28
N HIS A 179 7.36 -22.84 -1.77
CA HIS A 179 6.21 -22.97 -2.70
C HIS A 179 6.33 -22.13 -3.98
N GLY A 180 7.56 -21.80 -4.41
CA GLY A 180 7.80 -20.99 -5.60
C GLY A 180 7.26 -21.59 -6.89
N ASP A 181 7.07 -22.92 -6.95
CA ASP A 181 6.41 -23.63 -8.06
C ASP A 181 4.88 -23.47 -8.08
N ARG A 182 4.29 -22.82 -7.08
CA ARG A 182 2.85 -22.65 -6.89
C ARG A 182 2.41 -21.22 -6.65
N ILE A 183 3.24 -20.39 -6.02
CA ILE A 183 2.95 -18.96 -5.80
C ILE A 183 3.02 -18.25 -7.14
N THR A 184 1.93 -17.63 -7.56
CA THR A 184 1.88 -16.90 -8.84
C THR A 184 2.25 -15.42 -8.67
N LEU A 185 2.64 -14.76 -9.76
CA LEU A 185 2.89 -13.30 -9.76
C LEU A 185 1.64 -12.51 -9.34
N ARG A 186 0.45 -12.98 -9.70
CA ARG A 186 -0.85 -12.47 -9.23
C ARG A 186 -0.94 -12.49 -7.70
N GLN A 187 -0.56 -13.60 -7.08
CA GLN A 187 -0.63 -13.77 -5.62
C GLN A 187 0.40 -12.90 -4.88
N LEU A 188 1.51 -12.55 -5.53
CA LEU A 188 2.40 -11.52 -5.00
C LEU A 188 1.73 -10.14 -5.08
N ALA A 189 1.13 -9.80 -6.22
CA ALA A 189 0.52 -8.50 -6.46
C ALA A 189 -0.70 -8.22 -5.57
N ASP A 190 -1.52 -9.24 -5.27
CA ASP A 190 -2.72 -9.13 -4.42
C ASP A 190 -2.49 -9.49 -2.94
N MET A 191 -1.23 -9.74 -2.54
CA MET A 191 -0.83 -10.06 -1.17
C MET A 191 -1.40 -11.38 -0.62
N THR A 192 -1.63 -12.38 -1.49
CA THR A 192 -2.10 -13.71 -1.09
C THR A 192 -1.05 -14.83 -1.23
N SER A 193 0.23 -14.47 -1.36
CA SER A 193 1.34 -15.40 -1.58
C SER A 193 1.66 -16.33 -0.41
N GLY A 194 1.42 -15.87 0.83
CA GLY A 194 1.91 -16.54 2.05
C GLY A 194 3.38 -16.27 2.38
N ILE A 195 4.07 -15.39 1.65
CA ILE A 195 5.45 -14.98 1.94
C ILE A 195 5.45 -13.90 3.01
N ALA A 196 6.18 -14.13 4.10
CA ALA A 196 6.29 -13.18 5.20
C ALA A 196 6.98 -11.87 4.78
N SER A 197 6.52 -10.75 5.35
CA SER A 197 7.17 -9.44 5.14
C SER A 197 8.50 -9.38 5.91
N TYR A 198 9.60 -9.06 5.22
CA TYR A 198 10.90 -8.82 5.87
C TYR A 198 10.85 -7.69 6.91
N THR A 199 9.90 -6.75 6.78
CA THR A 199 9.70 -5.66 7.75
C THR A 199 9.18 -6.13 9.11
N ARG A 200 8.77 -7.40 9.25
CA ARG A 200 8.40 -8.03 10.53
C ARG A 200 9.49 -8.95 11.09
N ASN A 201 10.59 -9.13 10.35
CA ASN A 201 11.71 -9.94 10.81
C ASN A 201 12.47 -9.21 11.93
N GLU A 202 12.76 -9.91 13.03
CA GLU A 202 13.39 -9.32 14.22
C GLU A 202 14.81 -8.77 13.94
N GLU A 203 15.58 -9.44 13.09
CA GLU A 203 16.94 -9.02 12.72
C GLU A 203 16.91 -7.75 11.88
N PHE A 204 15.96 -7.65 10.94
CA PHE A 204 15.71 -6.44 10.18
C PHE A 204 15.35 -5.29 11.11
N LEU A 205 14.32 -5.45 11.96
CA LEU A 205 13.84 -4.40 12.86
C LEU A 205 14.93 -3.90 13.80
N LYS A 206 15.73 -4.82 14.37
CA LYS A 206 16.85 -4.47 15.22
C LYS A 206 17.93 -3.65 14.49
N THR A 207 18.28 -4.07 13.28
CA THR A 207 19.31 -3.39 12.48
C THR A 207 18.83 -2.03 12.01
N PHE A 208 17.58 -1.97 11.53
CA PHE A 208 16.92 -0.76 11.08
C PHE A 208 16.82 0.28 12.20
N SER A 209 16.38 -0.11 13.40
CA SER A 209 16.25 0.83 14.51
C SER A 209 17.60 1.37 15.01
N ALA A 210 18.63 0.53 15.03
CA ALA A 210 19.96 0.92 15.50
C ALA A 210 20.80 1.66 14.44
N ALA A 211 20.56 1.39 13.16
CA ALA A 211 21.33 1.90 12.02
C ALA A 211 20.43 2.12 10.79
N PRO A 212 19.56 3.15 10.80
CA PRO A 212 18.61 3.41 9.71
C PRO A 212 19.25 3.80 8.37
N ASP A 213 20.54 4.14 8.38
CA ASP A 213 21.34 4.39 7.16
C ASP A 213 21.86 3.10 6.50
N THR A 214 21.50 1.92 7.02
CA THR A 214 21.92 0.64 6.43
C THR A 214 21.42 0.51 5.00
N VAL A 215 22.31 0.10 4.11
CA VAL A 215 22.00 -0.19 2.70
C VAL A 215 21.69 -1.67 2.58
N TYR A 216 20.60 -1.99 1.88
CA TYR A 216 20.14 -3.35 1.62
C TYR A 216 20.08 -3.59 0.11
N THR A 217 20.45 -4.79 -0.32
CA THR A 217 20.09 -5.27 -1.67
C THR A 217 18.70 -5.91 -1.67
N PRO A 218 18.00 -5.94 -2.82
CA PRO A 218 16.73 -6.65 -2.93
C PRO A 218 16.80 -8.12 -2.47
N GLU A 219 17.89 -8.82 -2.76
CA GLU A 219 18.09 -10.22 -2.38
C GLU A 219 18.24 -10.42 -0.87
N GLU A 220 18.88 -9.48 -0.16
CA GLU A 220 18.97 -9.52 1.30
C GLU A 220 17.59 -9.38 1.94
N LEU A 221 16.76 -8.47 1.42
CA LEU A 221 15.38 -8.29 1.87
C LEU A 221 14.53 -9.53 1.59
N VAL A 222 14.68 -10.13 0.40
CA VAL A 222 14.00 -11.39 0.05
C VAL A 222 14.42 -12.51 1.00
N ALA A 223 15.71 -12.64 1.31
CA ALA A 223 16.21 -13.68 2.20
C ALA A 223 15.60 -13.58 3.61
N LEU A 224 15.46 -12.35 4.14
CA LEU A 224 14.82 -12.09 5.44
C LEU A 224 13.34 -12.50 5.43
N GLY A 225 12.58 -12.18 4.38
CA GLY A 225 11.18 -12.59 4.25
C GLY A 225 11.03 -14.10 4.05
N VAL A 226 11.88 -14.72 3.23
CA VAL A 226 11.88 -16.17 2.97
C VAL A 226 12.21 -16.97 4.24
N ALA A 227 13.08 -16.46 5.11
CA ALA A 227 13.44 -17.14 6.36
C ALA A 227 12.24 -17.37 7.30
N GLU A 228 11.23 -16.50 7.24
CA GLU A 228 10.00 -16.56 8.03
C GLU A 228 8.80 -17.18 7.25
N SER A 229 9.05 -17.73 6.06
CA SER A 229 8.02 -18.22 5.14
C SER A 229 7.97 -19.75 5.04
N PRO A 230 6.82 -20.34 4.65
CA PRO A 230 5.53 -19.70 4.36
C PRO A 230 4.67 -19.51 5.62
N LEU A 231 3.85 -18.45 5.63
CA LEU A 231 2.85 -18.18 6.68
C LEU A 231 1.56 -19.00 6.50
N PHE A 232 1.17 -19.23 5.24
CA PHE A 232 0.00 -20.00 4.83
C PHE A 232 0.17 -20.50 3.40
N ALA A 233 -0.71 -21.37 2.91
CA ALA A 233 -0.57 -21.87 1.54
C ALA A 233 -1.02 -20.81 0.51
N PRO A 234 -0.42 -20.77 -0.70
CA PRO A 234 -0.68 -19.70 -1.66
C PRO A 234 -2.17 -19.58 -2.02
N GLY A 235 -2.71 -18.36 -1.90
CA GLY A 235 -4.10 -18.01 -2.19
C GLY A 235 -5.10 -18.28 -1.05
N GLU A 236 -4.66 -18.84 0.09
CA GLU A 236 -5.59 -19.18 1.19
C GLU A 236 -6.00 -17.97 2.04
N GLN A 237 -5.09 -17.01 2.23
CA GLN A 237 -5.29 -15.84 3.10
C GLN A 237 -4.70 -14.58 2.47
N PHE A 238 -5.02 -13.43 3.04
CA PHE A 238 -4.38 -12.16 2.74
C PHE A 238 -3.40 -11.82 3.87
N ASP A 239 -2.17 -11.45 3.52
CA ASP A 239 -1.23 -10.83 4.46
C ASP A 239 -0.33 -9.85 3.72
N TYR A 240 -0.38 -8.58 4.14
CA TYR A 240 0.39 -7.52 3.52
C TYR A 240 1.89 -7.78 3.66
N SER A 241 2.59 -7.97 2.54
CA SER A 241 3.99 -8.35 2.52
C SER A 241 4.80 -7.47 1.60
N ASN A 242 5.74 -6.71 2.16
CA ASN A 242 6.67 -5.92 1.36
C ASN A 242 7.57 -6.83 0.51
N THR A 243 7.88 -8.04 0.98
CA THR A 243 8.67 -9.05 0.26
C THR A 243 8.05 -9.39 -1.10
N ASN A 244 6.71 -9.42 -1.20
CA ASN A 244 6.03 -9.66 -2.47
C ASN A 244 6.41 -8.63 -3.53
N TYR A 245 6.51 -7.37 -3.15
CA TYR A 245 6.80 -6.28 -4.08
C TYR A 245 8.29 -6.14 -4.39
N ILE A 246 9.18 -6.57 -3.48
CA ILE A 246 10.60 -6.76 -3.81
C ILE A 246 10.74 -7.83 -4.89
N LEU A 247 10.05 -8.97 -4.73
CA LEU A 247 10.06 -10.06 -5.71
C LEU A 247 9.50 -9.64 -7.07
N LEU A 248 8.39 -8.89 -7.10
CA LEU A 248 7.86 -8.36 -8.37
C LEU A 248 8.85 -7.42 -9.07
N GLY A 249 9.58 -6.60 -8.30
CA GLY A 249 10.67 -5.77 -8.85
C GLY A 249 11.77 -6.62 -9.51
N LEU A 250 12.22 -7.68 -8.84
CA LEU A 250 13.21 -8.61 -9.37
C LEU A 250 12.73 -9.35 -10.63
N VAL A 251 11.45 -9.73 -10.68
CA VAL A 251 10.83 -10.33 -11.87
C VAL A 251 10.86 -9.36 -13.05
N VAL A 252 10.47 -8.10 -12.83
CA VAL A 252 10.50 -7.04 -13.85
C VAL A 252 11.92 -6.88 -14.41
N GLU A 253 12.93 -6.77 -13.55
CA GLU A 253 14.33 -6.63 -13.99
C GLU A 253 14.84 -7.89 -14.71
N GLN A 254 14.45 -9.07 -14.27
CA GLN A 254 14.87 -10.33 -14.89
C GLN A 254 14.24 -10.55 -16.28
N VAL A 255 12.95 -10.25 -16.44
CA VAL A 255 12.23 -10.41 -17.71
C VAL A 255 12.78 -9.47 -18.76
N THR A 256 13.03 -8.22 -18.38
CA THR A 256 13.44 -7.15 -19.29
C THR A 256 14.96 -7.03 -19.47
N GLY A 257 15.74 -7.47 -18.47
CA GLY A 257 17.17 -7.23 -18.39
C GLY A 257 17.55 -5.77 -18.12
N ARG A 258 16.61 -4.95 -17.62
CA ARG A 258 16.78 -3.51 -17.38
C ARG A 258 16.48 -3.13 -15.92
N PRO A 259 17.13 -2.08 -15.38
CA PRO A 259 16.82 -1.58 -14.05
C PRO A 259 15.36 -1.10 -13.95
N VAL A 260 14.70 -1.40 -12.84
CA VAL A 260 13.28 -1.05 -12.65
C VAL A 260 13.03 0.46 -12.67
N GLY A 261 13.98 1.26 -12.19
CA GLY A 261 13.88 2.73 -12.22
C GLY A 261 13.76 3.30 -13.64
N GLU A 262 14.56 2.78 -14.58
CA GLU A 262 14.47 3.19 -15.99
C GLU A 262 13.13 2.78 -16.62
N LEU A 263 12.57 1.65 -16.21
CA LEU A 263 11.27 1.18 -16.69
C LEU A 263 10.12 2.03 -16.13
N MET A 264 10.20 2.45 -14.86
CA MET A 264 9.22 3.36 -14.27
C MET A 264 9.22 4.71 -15.00
N GLU A 265 10.40 5.25 -15.29
CA GLU A 265 10.56 6.50 -16.05
C GLU A 265 9.94 6.37 -17.45
N GLU A 266 10.39 5.39 -18.25
CA GLU A 266 9.97 5.23 -19.64
C GLU A 266 8.49 4.87 -19.81
N ARG A 267 7.94 4.05 -18.91
CA ARG A 267 6.62 3.43 -19.10
C ARG A 267 5.51 4.03 -18.26
N ILE A 268 5.86 4.87 -17.28
CA ILE A 268 4.88 5.49 -16.37
C ILE A 268 5.11 7.00 -16.26
N PHE A 269 6.32 7.46 -15.95
CA PHE A 269 6.56 8.89 -15.71
C PHE A 269 6.47 9.69 -17.01
N ASP A 270 7.24 9.33 -18.03
CA ASP A 270 7.26 10.03 -19.33
C ASP A 270 5.88 10.04 -20.01
N PRO A 271 5.12 8.92 -20.08
CA PRO A 271 3.82 8.91 -20.75
C PRO A 271 2.75 9.75 -20.05
N LEU A 272 2.87 9.94 -18.72
CA LEU A 272 1.96 10.74 -17.92
C LEU A 272 2.46 12.18 -17.70
N GLY A 273 3.72 12.47 -18.01
CA GLY A 273 4.36 13.76 -17.73
C GLY A 273 4.59 14.00 -16.24
N LEU A 274 5.02 12.96 -15.50
CA LEU A 274 5.31 13.05 -14.06
C LEU A 274 6.73 13.55 -13.83
N ASP A 275 6.96 14.84 -14.12
CA ASP A 275 8.29 15.44 -14.17
C ASP A 275 8.96 15.58 -12.77
N GLU A 276 8.17 15.52 -11.69
CA GLU A 276 8.62 15.67 -10.30
C GLU A 276 8.61 14.31 -9.54
N THR A 277 8.37 13.20 -10.26
CA THR A 277 8.40 11.84 -9.72
C THR A 277 9.73 11.15 -10.02
N VAL A 278 10.42 10.71 -8.97
CA VAL A 278 11.80 10.24 -9.08
C VAL A 278 11.97 8.86 -8.46
N TRP A 279 12.71 8.00 -9.16
CA TRP A 279 13.33 6.80 -8.60
C TRP A 279 14.72 7.15 -8.03
N PRO A 280 14.88 7.27 -6.70
CA PRO A 280 16.15 7.71 -6.11
C PRO A 280 17.22 6.61 -6.08
N GLY A 281 16.85 5.34 -6.35
CA GLY A 281 17.75 4.20 -6.18
C GLY A 281 18.27 4.12 -4.75
N ALA A 282 19.58 4.23 -4.57
CA ALA A 282 20.22 4.26 -3.25
C ALA A 282 20.47 5.67 -2.69
N SER A 283 20.09 6.73 -3.44
CA SER A 283 20.27 8.10 -2.98
C SER A 283 19.36 8.43 -1.80
N THR A 284 19.91 9.09 -0.79
CA THR A 284 19.15 9.65 0.34
C THR A 284 18.70 11.10 0.09
N ALA A 285 19.09 11.70 -1.05
CA ALA A 285 18.66 13.03 -1.42
C ALA A 285 17.20 13.04 -1.91
N LEU A 286 16.53 14.17 -1.71
CA LEU A 286 15.25 14.50 -2.34
C LEU A 286 15.48 15.69 -3.30
N PRO A 287 14.73 15.80 -4.40
CA PRO A 287 14.68 17.02 -5.21
C PRO A 287 14.19 18.21 -4.37
N GLU A 288 14.63 19.41 -4.72
CA GLU A 288 14.20 20.65 -4.06
C GLU A 288 13.00 21.26 -4.81
N PRO A 289 12.01 21.86 -4.11
CA PRO A 289 11.91 21.92 -2.65
C PRO A 289 11.44 20.58 -2.06
N PHE A 290 11.84 20.26 -0.82
CA PHE A 290 11.34 19.10 -0.09
C PHE A 290 10.97 19.45 1.35
N ALA A 291 10.06 18.65 1.93
CA ALA A 291 9.75 18.73 3.36
C ALA A 291 10.65 17.81 4.18
N ARG A 292 11.10 18.26 5.36
CA ARG A 292 11.81 17.39 6.31
C ARG A 292 10.83 16.43 6.97
N GLY A 293 11.18 15.15 7.00
CA GLY A 293 10.34 14.09 7.56
C GLY A 293 10.71 13.71 9.00
N PHE A 294 9.70 13.62 9.88
CA PHE A 294 9.90 13.32 11.31
C PHE A 294 9.24 12.01 11.75
N THR A 295 9.97 11.20 12.52
CA THR A 295 9.55 9.86 12.93
C THR A 295 9.82 9.55 14.40
N LEU A 296 9.06 8.60 14.95
CA LEU A 296 9.37 7.93 16.23
C LEU A 296 10.01 6.55 16.06
N GLN A 297 10.30 6.15 14.81
CA GLN A 297 11.09 4.96 14.54
C GLN A 297 12.57 5.23 14.87
N GLY A 298 13.35 4.16 15.12
CA GLY A 298 14.77 4.27 15.46
C GLY A 298 15.05 4.45 16.96
N ASP A 299 16.19 3.93 17.41
CA ASP A 299 16.57 3.87 18.84
C ASP A 299 16.76 5.26 19.49
N ALA A 300 17.04 6.28 18.68
CA ALA A 300 17.30 7.64 19.14
C ALA A 300 16.04 8.51 19.26
N ALA A 301 14.92 8.10 18.66
CA ALA A 301 13.70 8.90 18.63
C ALA A 301 12.89 8.74 19.93
N THR A 302 12.31 9.82 20.44
CA THR A 302 11.38 9.78 21.58
C THR A 302 10.14 10.62 21.30
N PRO A 303 9.01 10.38 22.00
CA PRO A 303 7.79 11.20 21.86
C PRO A 303 7.99 12.71 22.03
N GLU A 304 9.03 13.13 22.76
CA GLU A 304 9.38 14.53 22.97
C GLU A 304 10.38 15.07 21.93
N VAL A 305 11.17 14.19 21.32
CA VAL A 305 12.21 14.51 20.35
C VAL A 305 12.16 13.49 19.20
N PRO A 306 11.24 13.66 18.23
CA PRO A 306 11.22 12.85 17.02
C PRO A 306 12.53 12.97 16.23
N ALA A 307 12.94 11.90 15.56
CA ALA A 307 14.10 11.90 14.69
C ALA A 307 13.77 12.54 13.33
N ASP A 308 14.72 13.30 12.77
CA ASP A 308 14.70 13.72 11.37
C ASP A 308 15.16 12.54 10.50
N ALA A 309 14.24 11.95 9.74
CA ALA A 309 14.45 10.79 8.89
C ALA A 309 14.59 11.13 7.40
N THR A 310 14.63 12.42 7.04
CA THR A 310 14.67 12.93 5.66
C THR A 310 15.69 12.20 4.78
N HIS A 311 16.89 12.00 5.33
CA HIS A 311 18.03 11.41 4.64
C HIS A 311 18.40 10.00 5.11
N TRP A 312 17.48 9.28 5.75
CA TRP A 312 17.68 7.85 6.01
C TRP A 312 17.74 7.06 4.70
N SER A 313 18.41 5.91 4.74
CA SER A 313 18.52 5.02 3.58
C SER A 313 17.14 4.52 3.17
N PRO A 314 16.72 4.69 1.89
CA PRO A 314 15.44 4.18 1.44
C PRO A 314 15.56 2.82 0.75
N THR A 315 16.78 2.25 0.67
CA THR A 315 17.08 1.03 -0.09
C THR A 315 16.32 -0.19 0.43
N TRP A 316 15.97 -0.20 1.72
CA TRP A 316 15.16 -1.27 2.29
C TRP A 316 13.76 -1.32 1.67
N ALA A 317 13.25 -0.22 1.11
CA ALA A 317 11.92 -0.19 0.51
C ALA A 317 11.91 -0.67 -0.95
N PHE A 318 12.94 -0.34 -1.75
CA PHE A 318 13.05 -0.68 -3.19
C PHE A 318 11.68 -0.54 -3.93
N THR A 319 11.26 -1.51 -4.74
CA THR A 319 9.97 -1.49 -5.46
C THR A 319 8.73 -1.62 -4.58
N ALA A 320 8.91 -1.84 -3.27
CA ALA A 320 7.83 -1.78 -2.31
C ALA A 320 7.55 -0.36 -1.79
N GLY A 321 8.46 0.62 -1.96
CA GLY A 321 8.24 1.95 -1.37
C GLY A 321 9.19 3.10 -1.70
N ASN A 322 10.12 2.96 -2.64
CA ASN A 322 11.24 3.89 -2.78
C ASN A 322 10.97 5.19 -3.57
N LEU A 323 9.78 5.38 -4.15
CA LEU A 323 9.54 6.58 -4.96
C LEU A 323 9.42 7.87 -4.14
N ILE A 324 9.78 8.96 -4.81
CA ILE A 324 9.56 10.35 -4.40
C ILE A 324 8.64 10.98 -5.44
N SER A 325 7.73 11.85 -5.00
CA SER A 325 6.81 12.59 -5.89
C SER A 325 6.32 13.85 -5.18
N ASP A 326 5.62 14.70 -5.92
CA ASP A 326 4.98 15.93 -5.46
C ASP A 326 3.44 15.83 -5.55
N MET A 327 2.74 16.93 -5.28
CA MET A 327 1.27 16.92 -5.29
C MET A 327 0.67 16.82 -6.69
N ASP A 328 1.24 17.55 -7.66
CA ASP A 328 0.66 17.65 -9.01
C ASP A 328 0.81 16.34 -9.78
N ASP A 329 1.96 15.67 -9.65
CA ASP A 329 2.18 14.34 -10.23
C ASP A 329 1.27 13.29 -9.61
N LEU A 330 1.10 13.30 -8.28
CA LEU A 330 0.23 12.34 -7.60
C LEU A 330 -1.25 12.54 -7.94
N LEU A 331 -1.70 13.76 -8.21
CA LEU A 331 -3.07 14.02 -8.69
C LEU A 331 -3.25 13.46 -10.10
N THR A 332 -2.28 13.67 -10.99
CA THR A 332 -2.27 13.10 -12.35
C THR A 332 -2.26 11.57 -12.30
N TYR A 333 -1.33 11.01 -11.52
CA TYR A 333 -1.16 9.58 -11.34
C TYR A 333 -2.38 8.91 -10.70
N GLY A 334 -3.00 9.51 -9.69
CA GLY A 334 -4.14 8.92 -8.98
C GLY A 334 -5.33 8.64 -9.92
N ARG A 335 -5.61 9.56 -10.86
CA ARG A 335 -6.65 9.32 -11.88
C ARG A 335 -6.22 8.25 -12.90
N ALA A 336 -4.97 8.29 -13.35
CA ALA A 336 -4.43 7.28 -14.26
C ALA A 336 -4.46 5.87 -13.64
N LEU A 337 -4.15 5.75 -12.34
CA LEU A 337 -4.23 4.52 -11.56
C LEU A 337 -5.67 3.98 -11.49
N GLY A 338 -6.64 4.85 -11.23
CA GLY A 338 -8.05 4.49 -11.13
C GLY A 338 -8.69 4.09 -12.46
N THR A 339 -8.32 4.76 -13.55
CA THR A 339 -8.94 4.59 -14.88
C THR A 339 -8.15 3.69 -15.83
N GLY A 340 -6.86 3.46 -15.57
CA GLY A 340 -5.92 2.81 -16.48
C GLY A 340 -5.45 3.70 -17.63
N GLN A 341 -5.99 4.91 -17.79
CA GLN A 341 -5.67 5.79 -18.92
C GLN A 341 -4.18 6.17 -18.95
N GLY A 342 -3.57 6.04 -20.12
CA GLY A 342 -2.14 6.28 -20.33
C GLY A 342 -1.22 5.19 -19.79
N LEU A 343 -1.74 4.17 -19.10
CA LEU A 343 -0.94 3.15 -18.43
C LEU A 343 -1.25 1.72 -18.85
N LEU A 344 -2.53 1.34 -18.93
CA LEU A 344 -2.97 -0.02 -19.17
C LEU A 344 -4.06 -0.09 -20.23
N GLU A 345 -4.13 -1.24 -20.90
CA GLU A 345 -5.28 -1.57 -21.73
C GLU A 345 -6.53 -1.78 -20.88
N ALA A 346 -7.69 -1.56 -21.50
CA ALA A 346 -8.99 -1.66 -20.83
C ALA A 346 -9.26 -3.05 -20.21
N GLU A 347 -8.66 -4.11 -20.76
CA GLU A 347 -8.79 -5.47 -20.23
C GLU A 347 -8.04 -5.61 -18.90
N SER A 348 -6.76 -5.25 -18.85
CA SER A 348 -5.94 -5.32 -17.64
C SER A 348 -6.42 -4.39 -16.53
N GLN A 349 -6.91 -3.20 -16.87
CA GLN A 349 -7.49 -2.33 -15.86
C GLN A 349 -8.79 -2.92 -15.29
N ARG A 350 -9.63 -3.56 -16.11
CA ARG A 350 -10.81 -4.29 -15.61
C ARG A 350 -10.41 -5.45 -14.71
N GLU A 351 -9.35 -6.17 -15.06
CA GLU A 351 -8.80 -7.22 -14.22
C GLU A 351 -8.33 -6.68 -12.86
N ARG A 352 -7.55 -5.59 -12.84
CA ARG A 352 -7.16 -4.89 -11.60
C ARG A 352 -8.39 -4.50 -10.77
N LEU A 353 -9.37 -3.82 -11.35
CA LEU A 353 -10.54 -3.30 -10.62
C LEU A 353 -11.56 -4.38 -10.20
N THR A 354 -11.41 -5.62 -10.67
CA THR A 354 -12.23 -6.77 -10.25
C THR A 354 -11.48 -7.77 -9.38
N SER A 355 -10.19 -7.53 -9.12
CA SER A 355 -9.33 -8.44 -8.34
C SER A 355 -9.55 -8.38 -6.82
N PHE A 356 -10.33 -7.41 -6.32
CA PHE A 356 -10.70 -7.31 -4.91
C PHE A 356 -11.53 -8.51 -4.49
N SER A 357 -11.12 -9.13 -3.40
CA SER A 357 -11.30 -10.56 -3.26
C SER A 357 -12.15 -10.81 -1.98
N PRO A 358 -13.34 -11.45 -2.00
CA PRO A 358 -14.19 -11.54 -0.80
C PRO A 358 -13.65 -12.55 0.24
N PRO A 359 -13.96 -12.47 1.55
CA PRO A 359 -14.81 -11.50 2.24
C PRO A 359 -14.03 -10.37 2.96
N GLU A 360 -12.70 -10.32 2.84
CA GLU A 360 -11.83 -9.42 3.62
C GLU A 360 -10.96 -8.49 2.75
N ARG A 361 -10.94 -8.70 1.43
CA ARG A 361 -9.78 -8.31 0.60
C ARG A 361 -10.07 -7.04 -0.19
N GLY A 362 -10.20 -5.92 0.52
CA GLY A 362 -10.13 -4.56 -0.04
C GLY A 362 -8.75 -4.21 -0.63
N TYR A 363 -8.05 -5.21 -1.18
CA TYR A 363 -6.76 -5.11 -1.86
C TYR A 363 -6.81 -6.05 -3.08
N GLY A 364 -6.42 -5.53 -4.23
CA GLY A 364 -6.35 -6.20 -5.52
C GLY A 364 -4.94 -6.16 -6.07
N LEU A 365 -4.78 -6.12 -7.40
CA LEU A 365 -3.47 -6.07 -8.05
C LEU A 365 -2.79 -4.70 -7.83
N GLY A 366 -2.09 -4.58 -6.70
CA GLY A 366 -1.34 -3.39 -6.27
C GLY A 366 -2.15 -2.19 -5.88
N VAL A 367 -3.44 -2.35 -5.65
CA VAL A 367 -4.35 -1.27 -5.23
C VAL A 367 -5.26 -1.73 -4.11
N GLY A 368 -5.47 -0.88 -3.12
CA GLY A 368 -6.56 -1.00 -2.16
C GLY A 368 -7.87 -0.49 -2.74
N CYS A 369 -8.99 -0.98 -2.22
CA CYS A 369 -10.31 -0.43 -2.45
C CYS A 369 -11.12 -0.35 -1.16
N ILE A 370 -11.55 0.86 -0.80
CA ILE A 370 -12.27 1.17 0.44
C ILE A 370 -13.44 2.08 0.07
N ASP A 371 -14.68 1.64 0.30
CA ASP A 371 -15.88 2.45 0.05
C ASP A 371 -15.96 3.08 -1.37
N GLY A 372 -15.43 2.40 -2.39
CA GLY A 372 -15.41 2.90 -3.78
C GLY A 372 -14.20 3.75 -4.16
N TRP A 373 -13.33 4.04 -3.19
CA TRP A 373 -12.03 4.67 -3.40
C TRP A 373 -10.99 3.61 -3.76
N VAL A 374 -10.39 3.72 -4.94
CA VAL A 374 -9.30 2.85 -5.41
C VAL A 374 -7.98 3.60 -5.34
N GLY A 375 -6.96 3.01 -4.73
CA GLY A 375 -5.70 3.72 -4.50
C GLY A 375 -4.77 3.00 -3.55
N HIS A 376 -3.92 3.75 -2.85
CA HIS A 376 -2.99 3.18 -1.89
C HIS A 376 -2.52 4.23 -0.86
N THR A 377 -2.25 3.78 0.36
CA THR A 377 -1.52 4.55 1.38
C THR A 377 -0.01 4.32 1.27
N GLY A 378 0.79 5.19 1.86
CA GLY A 378 2.25 5.13 1.79
C GLY A 378 2.85 5.59 3.09
N GLU A 379 3.81 4.83 3.60
CA GLU A 379 4.53 5.20 4.81
C GLU A 379 5.99 4.81 4.67
N LEU A 380 6.85 5.80 4.91
CA LEU A 380 8.25 5.63 5.26
C LEU A 380 8.51 6.44 6.53
N PRO A 381 9.58 6.17 7.30
CA PRO A 381 9.97 7.03 8.40
C PRO A 381 10.04 8.49 7.93
N GLY A 382 9.26 9.33 8.60
CA GLY A 382 9.15 10.75 8.32
C GLY A 382 8.09 11.16 7.30
N TYR A 383 7.41 10.23 6.63
CA TYR A 383 6.47 10.57 5.56
C TYR A 383 5.26 9.64 5.54
N ASN A 384 4.07 10.22 5.42
CA ASN A 384 2.83 9.49 5.21
C ASN A 384 2.07 10.10 4.03
N THR A 385 1.63 9.24 3.11
CA THR A 385 0.97 9.64 1.85
C THR A 385 -0.30 8.83 1.66
N THR A 386 -1.36 9.45 1.16
CA THR A 386 -2.60 8.77 0.80
C THR A 386 -3.04 9.25 -0.58
N VAL A 387 -3.16 8.33 -1.55
CA VAL A 387 -3.60 8.63 -2.92
C VAL A 387 -4.75 7.72 -3.26
N TYR A 388 -5.93 8.27 -3.49
CA TYR A 388 -7.10 7.50 -3.89
C TYR A 388 -7.97 8.24 -4.90
N TYR A 389 -8.60 7.43 -5.74
CA TYR A 389 -9.52 7.84 -6.79
C TYR A 389 -10.93 7.30 -6.49
N ASP A 390 -11.92 8.18 -6.42
CA ASP A 390 -13.33 7.83 -6.31
C ASP A 390 -13.87 7.44 -7.69
N THR A 391 -14.15 6.15 -7.82
CA THR A 391 -14.68 5.53 -9.05
C THR A 391 -16.07 6.02 -9.45
N THR A 392 -16.79 6.70 -8.55
CA THR A 392 -18.14 7.23 -8.82
C THR A 392 -18.10 8.63 -9.44
N THR A 393 -17.25 9.50 -8.88
CA THR A 393 -17.23 10.93 -9.18
C THR A 393 -16.09 11.38 -10.09
N ASP A 394 -15.16 10.49 -10.45
CA ASP A 394 -13.93 10.83 -11.19
C ASP A 394 -13.06 11.83 -10.40
N THR A 395 -13.05 11.68 -9.07
CA THR A 395 -12.32 12.56 -8.15
C THR A 395 -11.09 11.86 -7.61
N THR A 396 -9.92 12.48 -7.74
CA THR A 396 -8.68 12.08 -7.06
C THR A 396 -8.46 12.95 -5.84
N VAL A 397 -8.10 12.32 -4.72
CA VAL A 397 -7.66 13.01 -3.51
C VAL A 397 -6.29 12.50 -3.12
N VAL A 398 -5.38 13.43 -2.86
CA VAL A 398 -4.02 13.17 -2.40
C VAL A 398 -3.77 13.91 -1.11
N VAL A 399 -3.11 13.26 -0.16
CA VAL A 399 -2.60 13.88 1.05
C VAL A 399 -1.16 13.44 1.26
N GLN A 400 -0.25 14.39 1.44
CA GLN A 400 1.15 14.16 1.80
C GLN A 400 1.41 14.83 3.16
N VAL A 401 2.05 14.12 4.08
CA VAL A 401 2.38 14.60 5.42
C VAL A 401 3.84 14.30 5.71
N ASN A 402 4.57 15.27 6.28
CA ASN A 402 5.97 15.11 6.67
C ASN A 402 6.15 14.50 8.08
N SER A 403 5.36 13.46 8.36
CA SER A 403 5.44 12.62 9.54
C SER A 403 4.73 11.29 9.29
N ASP A 404 5.31 10.18 9.76
CA ASP A 404 4.65 8.87 9.86
C ASP A 404 4.00 8.60 11.22
N ILE A 405 4.15 9.53 12.15
CA ILE A 405 3.75 9.33 13.54
C ILE A 405 2.22 9.34 13.62
N ALA A 406 1.63 8.19 13.95
CA ALA A 406 0.20 8.06 14.15
C ALA A 406 -0.29 8.93 15.32
N SER A 407 -1.56 9.32 15.28
CA SER A 407 -2.21 10.05 16.36
C SER A 407 -3.50 9.38 16.84
N GLY A 408 -3.88 9.60 18.09
CA GLY A 408 -5.05 9.00 18.75
C GLY A 408 -4.71 7.81 19.65
N ASP A 409 -5.71 7.01 19.98
CA ASP A 409 -5.58 5.81 20.82
C ASP A 409 -4.87 4.66 20.08
N CYS A 410 -3.55 4.76 19.96
CA CYS A 410 -2.66 3.81 19.27
C CYS A 410 -1.89 2.93 20.28
N PRO A 411 -2.44 1.81 20.77
CA PRO A 411 -1.79 0.99 21.80
C PRO A 411 -0.53 0.26 21.30
N GLU A 412 -0.43 0.01 19.99
CA GLU A 412 0.67 -0.75 19.37
C GLU A 412 1.75 0.15 18.73
N SER A 413 1.53 1.46 18.67
CA SER A 413 2.44 2.41 18.02
C SER A 413 2.80 3.57 18.96
N PRO A 414 4.06 4.02 18.99
CA PRO A 414 4.41 5.22 19.73
C PRO A 414 3.73 6.44 19.11
N VAL A 415 3.28 7.37 19.96
CA VAL A 415 2.65 8.64 19.57
C VAL A 415 3.40 9.80 20.22
N LEU A 416 3.20 11.03 19.72
CA LEU A 416 3.79 12.22 20.32
C LEU A 416 3.31 12.47 21.76
N ALA A 417 4.08 13.23 22.52
CA ALA A 417 3.77 13.52 23.92
C ALA A 417 2.45 14.30 24.10
N ASP A 418 2.08 15.14 23.14
CA ASP A 418 0.85 15.95 23.10
C ASP A 418 -0.29 15.33 22.26
N ASP A 419 -0.19 14.03 21.97
CA ASP A 419 -1.15 13.28 21.17
C ASP A 419 -2.62 13.39 21.68
N PRO A 420 -3.61 13.62 20.78
CA PRO A 420 -5.03 13.64 21.13
C PRO A 420 -5.63 12.23 21.30
N ARG A 421 -5.26 11.54 22.40
CA ARG A 421 -5.65 10.15 22.76
C ARG A 421 -7.14 9.85 22.86
N THR A 422 -8.02 10.85 22.72
CA THR A 422 -9.48 10.65 22.68
C THR A 422 -10.00 10.27 21.30
N LEU A 423 -9.16 10.37 20.26
CA LEU A 423 -9.51 10.02 18.88
C LEU A 423 -9.11 8.56 18.59
N PRO A 424 -9.76 7.89 17.62
CA PRO A 424 -9.28 6.60 17.12
C PRO A 424 -7.87 6.74 16.55
N CYS A 425 -7.03 5.71 16.70
CA CYS A 425 -5.71 5.66 16.06
C CYS A 425 -5.82 5.86 14.56
N SER A 426 -4.95 6.70 13.99
CA SER A 426 -4.88 6.88 12.54
C SER A 426 -3.52 7.43 12.14
N ALA A 427 -2.99 6.93 11.02
CA ALA A 427 -1.89 7.57 10.32
C ALA A 427 -2.30 8.98 9.86
N PRO A 428 -1.38 9.95 9.84
CA PRO A 428 -1.74 11.35 9.75
C PRO A 428 -2.35 11.74 8.39
N ALA A 429 -1.86 11.20 7.26
CA ALA A 429 -2.44 11.47 5.95
C ALA A 429 -3.83 10.82 5.81
N THR A 430 -4.01 9.60 6.32
CA THR A 430 -5.29 8.89 6.34
C THR A 430 -6.35 9.65 7.16
N ARG A 431 -5.97 10.23 8.31
CA ARG A 431 -6.87 11.07 9.12
C ARG A 431 -7.39 12.26 8.34
N ILE A 432 -6.51 12.95 7.62
CA ILE A 432 -6.88 14.11 6.80
C ILE A 432 -7.76 13.67 5.63
N PHE A 433 -7.37 12.58 4.96
CA PHE A 433 -8.08 12.02 3.82
C PHE A 433 -9.54 11.67 4.17
N ALA A 434 -9.80 10.99 5.28
CA ALA A 434 -11.15 10.57 5.67
C ALA A 434 -12.10 11.76 5.91
N GLU A 435 -11.58 12.87 6.42
CA GLU A 435 -12.36 14.11 6.61
C GLU A 435 -12.60 14.84 5.28
N LEU A 436 -11.63 14.82 4.36
CA LEU A 436 -11.80 15.34 3.00
C LEU A 436 -12.83 14.53 2.22
N SER A 437 -12.78 13.20 2.29
CA SER A 437 -13.74 12.31 1.62
C SER A 437 -15.17 12.58 2.12
N THR A 438 -15.35 12.75 3.43
CA THR A 438 -16.64 13.12 4.04
C THR A 438 -17.11 14.50 3.56
N ALA A 439 -16.20 15.47 3.44
CA ALA A 439 -16.53 16.80 2.90
C ALA A 439 -16.92 16.76 1.41
N LEU A 440 -16.40 15.80 0.64
CA LEU A 440 -16.82 15.51 -0.73
C LEU A 440 -18.16 14.76 -0.80
N GLY A 441 -18.65 14.23 0.33
CA GLY A 441 -19.90 13.47 0.40
C GLY A 441 -19.74 11.96 0.19
N HIS A 442 -18.51 11.46 0.19
CA HIS A 442 -18.15 10.07 -0.07
C HIS A 442 -17.31 9.53 1.09
N THR A 443 -17.89 8.64 1.89
CA THR A 443 -17.20 8.10 3.07
C THR A 443 -15.95 7.32 2.67
N PHE A 444 -14.95 7.37 3.54
CA PHE A 444 -13.79 6.49 3.50
C PHE A 444 -13.63 5.94 4.92
N THR A 445 -13.79 4.63 5.08
CA THR A 445 -13.68 3.94 6.36
C THR A 445 -12.34 3.23 6.41
N PRO A 446 -11.29 3.83 7.00
CA PRO A 446 -9.98 3.20 7.03
C PRO A 446 -10.06 1.81 7.65
N ASN A 447 -9.34 0.84 7.07
CA ASN A 447 -9.22 -0.46 7.70
C ASN A 447 -8.39 -0.31 8.98
N PRO A 448 -8.90 -0.69 10.16
CA PRO A 448 -8.14 -0.58 11.41
C PRO A 448 -6.87 -1.43 11.46
N GLN A 449 -6.63 -2.30 10.47
CA GLN A 449 -5.43 -3.14 10.35
C GLN A 449 -4.44 -2.69 9.26
N GLN A 450 -4.69 -1.58 8.56
CA GLN A 450 -3.79 -1.06 7.52
C GLN A 450 -2.96 0.12 7.99
#